data_AF-A0A9Q2EQA4-F1
#
_entry.id   AF-A0A9Q2EQA4-F1
#
_cell.length_a   1.000
_cell.length_b   1.000
_cell.length_c   1.000
_cell.angle_alpha   90.00
_cell.angle_beta   90.00
_cell.angle_gamma   90.00
#
_symmetry.space_group_name_H-M   'P 1'
#
loop_
_entity.id
_entity.type
_entity.pdbx_description
1 polymer ?
#
loop_
_entity_poly.entity_id
_entity_poly.type
_entity_poly.pdbx_seq_one_letter_code
_entity_poly.pdbx_strand_id
1 'polypeptide(L)'
;MRAAVSTLIACGLWTATWGAQAGWYVVSNYEGHIGPYPVHFSLQKYSIGQDKNLLGSYFYDKYRAPIPLYGRLSETSLEICEIHTPQDYDKYIVQGVKSGIDMTHCPFKLAEVGEELRGEWSNGKARYDVSLRRVASFDDSEQPAKVQGQVDIPFWGQTATHSFVGVYQNSDAGMVVEGIKAINKKSGNVDQLLQPDFQQCQFGFFMTPVYMNIENGGDNRSIMLNCYSHGGGDILLEYRFDATSQRYDVVGE
;
A
#
# COMPACT_ATOMS: atom_id res chain seq x y z
N MET A 1 -13.24 58.69 27.34
CA MET A 1 -13.33 57.22 27.26
C MET A 1 -13.71 56.86 25.83
N ARG A 2 -12.79 56.30 25.05
CA ARG A 2 -13.05 55.78 23.69
C ARG A 2 -12.40 54.39 23.60
N ALA A 3 -13.21 53.44 23.18
CA ALA A 3 -12.93 52.01 23.18
C ALA A 3 -11.79 51.64 22.23
N ALA A 4 -11.02 50.63 22.65
CA ALA A 4 -9.99 49.98 21.87
C ALA A 4 -10.60 49.17 20.73
N VAL A 5 -10.01 49.24 19.54
CA VAL A 5 -10.24 48.29 18.45
C VAL A 5 -8.98 47.46 18.32
N SER A 6 -9.03 46.23 18.83
CA SER A 6 -8.01 45.21 18.62
C SER A 6 -8.26 44.55 17.27
N THR A 7 -7.35 44.77 16.33
CA THR A 7 -7.34 44.10 15.04
C THR A 7 -6.85 42.67 15.23
N LEU A 8 -7.76 41.69 15.18
CA LEU A 8 -7.44 40.27 15.08
C LEU A 8 -6.94 39.99 13.66
N ILE A 9 -5.64 39.74 13.50
CA ILE A 9 -5.07 39.15 12.29
C ILE A 9 -5.42 37.66 12.34
N ALA A 10 -6.45 37.27 11.58
CA ALA A 10 -6.71 35.88 11.28
C ALA A 10 -5.61 35.37 10.35
N CYS A 11 -4.61 34.69 10.91
CA CYS A 11 -3.75 33.80 10.12
C CYS A 11 -4.63 32.65 9.63
N GLY A 12 -5.13 32.77 8.40
CA GLY A 12 -5.64 31.62 7.67
C GLY A 12 -4.49 30.63 7.49
N LEU A 13 -4.53 29.53 8.22
CA LEU A 13 -3.75 28.34 7.90
C LEU A 13 -4.30 27.81 6.57
N TRP A 14 -3.63 28.16 5.47
CA TRP A 14 -3.80 27.49 4.20
C TRP A 14 -3.23 26.07 4.39
N THR A 15 -4.09 25.11 4.74
CA THR A 15 -3.75 23.70 4.55
C THR A 15 -3.69 23.48 3.04
N ALA A 16 -2.51 23.63 2.48
CA ALA A 16 -2.29 23.37 1.08
C ALA A 16 -2.49 21.86 0.86
N THR A 17 -3.60 21.53 0.22
CA THR A 17 -3.95 20.17 -0.18
C THR A 17 -3.19 19.85 -1.45
N TRP A 18 -2.14 19.04 -1.34
CA TRP A 18 -1.32 18.63 -2.49
C TRP A 18 -1.61 17.17 -2.81
N GLY A 19 -2.35 16.93 -3.89
CA GLY A 19 -2.39 15.62 -4.52
C GLY A 19 -1.16 15.46 -5.40
N ALA A 20 -0.22 14.63 -4.99
CA ALA A 20 0.78 14.13 -5.93
C ALA A 20 0.07 13.16 -6.88
N GLN A 21 -0.13 13.60 -8.12
CA GLN A 21 -0.87 12.89 -9.16
C GLN A 21 0.10 12.58 -10.30
N ALA A 22 0.61 11.35 -10.33
CA ALA A 22 1.65 10.97 -11.28
C ALA A 22 1.07 10.57 -12.64
N GLY A 23 -0.16 10.02 -12.68
CA GLY A 23 -0.81 9.67 -13.94
C GLY A 23 -0.44 8.27 -14.45
N TRP A 24 0.03 7.37 -13.58
CA TRP A 24 0.84 6.22 -13.98
C TRP A 24 0.25 4.86 -13.62
N TYR A 25 -0.74 4.77 -12.73
CA TYR A 25 -1.26 3.49 -12.26
C TYR A 25 -2.70 3.48 -11.75
N VAL A 26 -3.26 2.27 -11.71
CA VAL A 26 -4.53 1.95 -11.07
C VAL A 26 -4.28 0.99 -9.92
N VAL A 27 -4.77 1.31 -8.73
CA VAL A 27 -4.86 0.36 -7.62
C VAL A 27 -6.28 -0.20 -7.54
N SER A 28 -6.39 -1.52 -7.40
CA SER A 28 -7.67 -2.18 -7.13
C SER A 28 -7.53 -3.08 -5.91
N ASN A 29 -8.44 -2.89 -4.94
CA ASN A 29 -8.59 -3.77 -3.80
C ASN A 29 -9.68 -4.82 -4.06
N TYR A 30 -9.39 -6.05 -3.69
CA TYR A 30 -10.31 -7.17 -3.81
C TYR A 30 -10.42 -7.93 -2.50
N GLU A 31 -11.60 -8.49 -2.28
CA GLU A 31 -11.90 -9.38 -1.16
C GLU A 31 -12.48 -10.68 -1.68
N GLY A 32 -12.15 -11.79 -1.03
CA GLY A 32 -12.72 -13.07 -1.40
C GLY A 32 -11.94 -14.22 -0.80
N HIS A 33 -11.77 -15.29 -1.56
CA HIS A 33 -11.22 -16.54 -1.05
C HIS A 33 -10.20 -17.18 -1.99
N ILE A 34 -9.25 -17.88 -1.37
CA ILE A 34 -8.43 -18.94 -1.99
C ILE A 34 -8.90 -20.26 -1.35
N GLY A 35 -9.68 -21.04 -2.08
CA GLY A 35 -10.36 -22.23 -1.53
C GLY A 35 -11.21 -21.84 -0.31
N PRO A 36 -11.00 -22.46 0.87
CA PRO A 36 -11.75 -22.12 2.08
C PRO A 36 -11.20 -20.90 2.84
N TYR A 37 -10.12 -20.27 2.36
CA TYR A 37 -9.39 -19.26 3.12
C TYR A 37 -9.75 -17.85 2.65
N PRO A 38 -10.33 -17.00 3.52
CA PRO A 38 -10.60 -15.61 3.19
C PRO A 38 -9.30 -14.81 3.07
N VAL A 39 -9.29 -13.89 2.11
CA VAL A 39 -8.13 -13.07 1.73
C VAL A 39 -8.53 -11.67 1.29
N HIS A 40 -7.61 -10.73 1.47
CA HIS A 40 -7.63 -9.40 0.87
C HIS A 40 -6.48 -9.24 -0.10
N PHE A 41 -6.74 -8.66 -1.26
CA PHE A 41 -5.79 -8.35 -2.32
C PHE A 41 -5.74 -6.85 -2.57
N SER A 42 -4.55 -6.34 -2.84
CA SER A 42 -4.33 -5.01 -3.38
C SER A 42 -3.37 -5.13 -4.55
N LEU A 43 -3.79 -4.68 -5.73
CA LEU A 43 -3.01 -4.77 -6.96
C LEU A 43 -2.86 -3.39 -7.59
N GLN A 44 -1.62 -2.97 -7.81
CA GLN A 44 -1.23 -1.80 -8.58
C GLN A 44 -0.87 -2.22 -10.01
N LYS A 45 -1.57 -1.65 -10.99
CA LYS A 45 -1.38 -1.88 -12.41
C LYS A 45 -0.79 -0.64 -13.06
N TYR A 46 0.27 -0.81 -13.84
CA TYR A 46 0.88 0.29 -14.58
C TYR A 46 0.38 0.32 -16.02
N SER A 47 0.12 1.53 -16.53
CA SER A 47 -0.30 1.76 -17.92
C SER A 47 0.88 1.75 -18.92
N ILE A 48 2.14 1.79 -18.43
CA ILE A 48 3.36 1.92 -19.25
C ILE A 48 4.40 0.87 -18.82
N GLY A 49 4.91 0.08 -19.78
CA GLY A 49 5.99 -0.91 -19.58
C GLY A 49 5.57 -2.35 -19.93
N GLN A 50 6.40 -3.08 -20.69
CA GLN A 50 5.97 -4.30 -21.40
C GLN A 50 6.16 -5.64 -20.66
N ASP A 51 6.87 -5.73 -19.53
CA ASP A 51 7.15 -7.04 -18.89
C ASP A 51 6.79 -7.13 -17.40
N LYS A 52 6.69 -6.00 -16.69
CA LYS A 52 6.17 -5.88 -15.30
C LYS A 52 5.17 -4.75 -15.23
N ASN A 53 3.90 -5.09 -15.29
CA ASN A 53 2.80 -4.14 -15.19
C ASN A 53 1.91 -4.40 -13.98
N LEU A 54 2.33 -5.27 -13.05
CA LEU A 54 1.55 -5.61 -11.86
C LEU A 54 2.44 -5.77 -10.62
N LEU A 55 2.15 -4.98 -9.59
CA LEU A 55 2.70 -5.11 -8.24
C LEU A 55 1.56 -5.17 -7.23
N GLY A 56 1.79 -5.69 -6.04
CA GLY A 56 0.70 -5.81 -5.09
C GLY A 56 1.11 -6.36 -3.74
N SER A 57 0.09 -6.59 -2.93
CA SER A 57 0.17 -7.44 -1.76
C SER A 57 -1.15 -8.16 -1.56
N TYR A 58 -1.10 -9.30 -0.90
CA TYR A 58 -2.29 -9.94 -0.37
C TYR A 58 -2.01 -10.52 1.00
N PHE A 59 -3.06 -10.76 1.78
CA PHE A 59 -2.94 -11.49 3.04
C PHE A 59 -4.19 -12.34 3.28
N TYR A 60 -3.99 -13.43 4.01
CA TYR A 60 -5.09 -14.19 4.60
C TYR A 60 -5.56 -13.50 5.88
N ASP A 61 -6.86 -13.39 6.09
CA ASP A 61 -7.46 -12.75 7.27
C ASP A 61 -6.95 -13.35 8.58
N LYS A 62 -6.65 -14.65 8.56
CA LYS A 62 -6.11 -15.37 9.72
C LYS A 62 -4.75 -14.85 10.16
N TYR A 63 -3.91 -14.44 9.21
CA TYR A 63 -2.52 -14.07 9.46
C TYR A 63 -2.29 -12.56 9.43
N ARG A 64 -3.04 -11.84 8.59
CA ARG A 64 -2.91 -10.38 8.38
C ARG A 64 -1.47 -9.96 8.13
N ALA A 65 -0.71 -10.81 7.48
CA ALA A 65 0.68 -10.59 7.11
C ALA A 65 0.72 -10.41 5.60
N PRO A 66 0.88 -9.16 5.11
CA PRO A 66 1.00 -8.90 3.68
C PRO A 66 2.15 -9.71 3.07
N ILE A 67 1.85 -10.43 2.00
CA ILE A 67 2.82 -11.10 1.15
C ILE A 67 2.98 -10.22 -0.09
N PRO A 68 4.19 -9.70 -0.37
CA PRO A 68 4.42 -8.91 -1.57
C PRO A 68 4.21 -9.74 -2.84
N LEU A 69 3.64 -9.08 -3.85
CA LEU A 69 3.29 -9.67 -5.14
C LEU A 69 3.99 -8.91 -6.26
N TYR A 70 4.43 -9.66 -7.26
CA TYR A 70 4.76 -9.13 -8.58
C TYR A 70 4.12 -10.00 -9.66
N GLY A 71 3.89 -9.43 -10.83
CA GLY A 71 3.34 -10.21 -11.91
C GLY A 71 3.24 -9.48 -13.23
N ARG A 72 2.47 -10.10 -14.11
CA ARG A 72 2.08 -9.51 -15.39
C ARG A 72 0.59 -9.64 -15.63
N LEU A 73 0.05 -8.66 -16.31
CA LEU A 73 -1.29 -8.62 -16.88
C LEU A 73 -1.15 -8.65 -18.41
N SER A 74 -1.77 -9.64 -19.05
CA SER A 74 -1.88 -9.74 -20.50
C SER A 74 -3.36 -9.77 -20.87
N GLU A 75 -3.85 -8.71 -21.50
CA GLU A 75 -5.27 -8.46 -21.75
C GLU A 75 -6.07 -8.52 -20.44
N THR A 76 -6.70 -9.66 -20.14
CA THR A 76 -7.46 -9.90 -18.91
C THR A 76 -6.84 -10.99 -18.03
N SER A 77 -5.75 -11.63 -18.47
CA SER A 77 -5.08 -12.72 -17.75
C SER A 77 -3.96 -12.19 -16.86
N LEU A 78 -3.96 -12.58 -15.59
CA LEU A 78 -2.96 -12.23 -14.60
C LEU A 78 -2.17 -13.48 -14.20
N GLU A 79 -0.85 -13.37 -14.28
CA GLU A 79 0.07 -14.33 -13.67
C GLU A 79 0.81 -13.61 -12.55
N ILE A 80 0.66 -14.09 -11.31
CA ILE A 80 1.14 -13.39 -10.12
C ILE A 80 2.00 -14.32 -9.25
N CYS A 81 3.21 -13.86 -8.97
CA CYS A 81 4.18 -14.48 -8.11
C CYS A 81 4.17 -13.88 -6.71
N GLU A 82 4.40 -14.73 -5.70
CA GLU A 82 4.59 -14.35 -4.31
C GLU A 82 6.09 -14.15 -4.02
N ILE A 83 6.41 -13.13 -3.22
CA ILE A 83 7.78 -12.90 -2.72
C ILE A 83 7.86 -13.34 -1.27
N HIS A 84 8.73 -14.31 -0.99
CA HIS A 84 8.93 -14.87 0.36
C HIS A 84 10.33 -14.63 0.91
N THR A 85 11.27 -14.19 0.08
CA THR A 85 12.68 -14.06 0.46
C THR A 85 13.20 -12.64 0.22
N PRO A 86 14.17 -12.16 1.02
CA PRO A 86 14.84 -10.89 0.75
C PRO A 86 15.53 -10.86 -0.63
N GLN A 87 16.03 -12.00 -1.12
CA GLN A 87 16.66 -12.11 -2.43
C GLN A 87 15.66 -11.88 -3.56
N ASP A 88 14.46 -12.46 -3.45
CA ASP A 88 13.38 -12.21 -4.41
C ASP A 88 12.88 -10.77 -4.32
N TYR A 89 12.77 -10.22 -3.12
CA TYR A 89 12.39 -8.81 -2.94
C TYR A 89 13.39 -7.88 -3.63
N ASP A 90 14.69 -8.02 -3.36
CA ASP A 90 15.73 -7.21 -3.98
C ASP A 90 15.71 -7.34 -5.51
N LYS A 91 15.66 -8.57 -6.02
CA LYS A 91 15.63 -8.84 -7.46
C LYS A 91 14.38 -8.25 -8.13
N TYR A 92 13.20 -8.56 -7.63
CA TYR A 92 11.94 -8.27 -8.34
C TYR A 92 11.40 -6.87 -8.06
N ILE A 93 11.67 -6.32 -6.88
CA ILE A 93 11.17 -5.01 -6.46
C ILE A 93 12.24 -3.94 -6.61
N VAL A 94 13.37 -4.08 -5.89
CA VAL A 94 14.39 -3.02 -5.78
C VAL A 94 15.14 -2.83 -7.11
N GLN A 95 15.69 -3.91 -7.67
CA GLN A 95 16.41 -3.87 -8.93
C GLN A 95 15.45 -3.77 -10.14
N GLY A 96 14.21 -4.22 -9.98
CA GLY A 96 13.19 -4.14 -11.01
C GLY A 96 13.57 -4.85 -12.31
N VAL A 97 13.83 -6.17 -12.27
CA VAL A 97 14.09 -7.00 -13.48
C VAL A 97 13.16 -6.61 -14.64
N LYS A 98 13.75 -6.17 -15.76
CA LYS A 98 13.02 -5.55 -16.87
C LYS A 98 12.55 -6.51 -17.96
N SER A 99 13.10 -7.73 -18.02
CA SER A 99 12.74 -8.74 -19.01
C SER A 99 13.16 -10.15 -18.56
N GLY A 100 12.61 -11.18 -19.20
CA GLY A 100 13.00 -12.58 -18.95
C GLY A 100 12.58 -13.12 -17.60
N ILE A 101 11.48 -12.62 -17.04
CA ILE A 101 10.92 -13.11 -15.78
C ILE A 101 10.25 -14.44 -16.04
N ASP A 102 10.73 -15.49 -15.36
CA ASP A 102 10.07 -16.78 -15.37
C ASP A 102 8.79 -16.73 -14.52
N MET A 103 7.65 -16.81 -15.21
CA MET A 103 6.31 -16.83 -14.61
C MET A 103 5.76 -18.26 -14.46
N THR A 104 6.48 -19.28 -14.92
CA THR A 104 5.99 -20.66 -15.06
C THR A 104 5.52 -21.26 -13.73
N HIS A 105 6.19 -20.86 -12.64
CA HIS A 105 5.94 -21.34 -11.28
C HIS A 105 5.22 -20.34 -10.38
N CYS A 106 4.71 -19.23 -10.95
CA CYS A 106 3.88 -18.31 -10.19
C CYS A 106 2.59 -19.02 -9.74
N PRO A 107 2.19 -18.89 -8.46
CA PRO A 107 1.11 -19.67 -7.93
C PRO A 107 -0.26 -19.21 -8.44
N PHE A 108 -0.42 -17.92 -8.76
CA PHE A 108 -1.70 -17.39 -9.23
C PHE A 108 -1.79 -17.36 -10.75
N LYS A 109 -2.87 -17.92 -11.27
CA LYS A 109 -3.33 -17.74 -12.65
C LYS A 109 -4.78 -17.29 -12.59
N LEU A 110 -4.99 -15.99 -12.78
CA LEU A 110 -6.29 -15.33 -12.62
C LEU A 110 -6.73 -14.68 -13.93
N ALA A 111 -8.03 -14.41 -14.04
CA ALA A 111 -8.62 -13.65 -15.12
C ALA A 111 -9.59 -12.61 -14.57
N GLU A 112 -9.60 -11.43 -15.19
CA GLU A 112 -10.59 -10.39 -14.95
C GLU A 112 -11.92 -10.74 -15.62
N VAL A 113 -12.97 -10.78 -14.81
CA VAL A 113 -14.35 -11.01 -15.26
C VAL A 113 -15.23 -9.92 -14.64
N GLY A 114 -15.31 -8.77 -15.30
CA GLY A 114 -16.00 -7.58 -14.78
C GLY A 114 -15.33 -7.06 -13.51
N GLU A 115 -16.06 -7.05 -12.39
CA GLU A 115 -15.54 -6.64 -11.07
C GLU A 115 -14.81 -7.78 -10.33
N GLU A 116 -14.71 -8.97 -10.92
CA GLU A 116 -14.16 -10.15 -10.24
C GLU A 116 -12.79 -10.55 -10.80
N LEU A 117 -11.96 -11.11 -9.92
CA LEU A 117 -10.81 -11.92 -10.30
C LEU A 117 -11.13 -13.37 -10.00
N ARG A 118 -11.09 -14.21 -11.03
CA ARG A 118 -11.33 -15.65 -10.91
C ARG A 118 -10.16 -16.44 -11.46
N GLY A 119 -9.92 -17.61 -10.90
CA GLY A 119 -8.91 -18.51 -11.42
C GLY A 119 -8.44 -19.42 -10.32
N GLU A 120 -7.13 -19.60 -10.22
CA GLU A 120 -6.57 -20.60 -9.34
C GLU A 120 -5.28 -20.15 -8.69
N TRP A 121 -5.03 -20.74 -7.52
CA TRP A 121 -3.77 -20.71 -6.82
C TRP A 121 -3.21 -22.14 -6.75
N SER A 122 -1.91 -22.31 -7.00
CA SER A 122 -1.23 -23.60 -6.88
C SER A 122 0.23 -23.45 -6.50
N ASN A 123 0.71 -24.28 -5.58
CA ASN A 123 2.14 -24.35 -5.22
C ASN A 123 2.78 -25.69 -5.63
N GLY A 124 2.16 -26.41 -6.56
CA GLY A 124 2.58 -27.75 -7.00
C GLY A 124 2.21 -28.89 -6.04
N LYS A 125 1.85 -28.59 -4.77
CA LYS A 125 1.37 -29.58 -3.80
C LYS A 125 -0.14 -29.50 -3.58
N ALA A 126 -0.67 -28.29 -3.57
CA ALA A 126 -2.08 -28.00 -3.42
C ALA A 126 -2.54 -27.06 -4.54
N ARG A 127 -3.82 -27.14 -4.86
CA ARG A 127 -4.51 -26.29 -5.83
C ARG A 127 -5.85 -25.87 -5.26
N TYR A 128 -6.16 -24.59 -5.37
CA TYR A 128 -7.40 -24.01 -4.87
C TYR A 128 -7.98 -23.04 -5.89
N ASP A 129 -9.31 -23.03 -5.99
CA ASP A 129 -10.03 -22.01 -6.74
C ASP A 129 -9.85 -20.66 -6.05
N VAL A 130 -9.73 -19.61 -6.84
CA VAL A 130 -9.64 -18.22 -6.39
C VAL A 130 -10.85 -17.47 -6.91
N SER A 131 -11.55 -16.81 -6.01
CA SER A 131 -12.68 -15.94 -6.32
C SER A 131 -12.59 -14.69 -5.47
N LEU A 132 -12.35 -13.56 -6.12
CA LEU A 132 -12.19 -12.27 -5.50
C LEU A 132 -13.14 -11.28 -6.19
N ARG A 133 -13.71 -10.35 -5.42
CA ARG A 133 -14.55 -9.26 -5.90
C ARG A 133 -13.87 -7.94 -5.57
N ARG A 134 -13.82 -7.02 -6.53
CA ARG A 134 -13.31 -5.67 -6.34
C ARG A 134 -14.22 -4.93 -5.36
N VAL A 135 -13.62 -4.32 -4.34
CA VAL A 135 -14.33 -3.56 -3.30
C VAL A 135 -13.95 -2.09 -3.29
N ALA A 136 -12.77 -1.76 -3.80
CA ALA A 136 -12.32 -0.39 -3.98
C ALA A 136 -11.34 -0.30 -5.13
N SER A 137 -11.22 0.90 -5.69
CA SER A 137 -10.20 1.21 -6.67
C SER A 137 -9.80 2.68 -6.62
N PHE A 138 -8.57 2.94 -7.00
CA PHE A 138 -8.03 4.26 -7.23
C PHE A 138 -7.37 4.28 -8.60
N ASP A 139 -7.77 5.23 -9.44
CA ASP A 139 -7.17 5.49 -10.74
C ASP A 139 -6.56 6.89 -10.74
N ASP A 140 -5.23 6.94 -10.77
CA ASP A 140 -4.47 8.19 -10.83
C ASP A 140 -4.14 8.61 -12.26
N SER A 141 -4.46 7.77 -13.26
CA SER A 141 -4.20 8.00 -14.68
C SER A 141 -5.19 8.97 -15.32
N GLU A 142 -6.36 9.14 -14.71
CA GLU A 142 -7.40 10.08 -15.14
C GLU A 142 -7.43 11.36 -14.29
N GLN A 143 -7.95 12.45 -14.86
CA GLN A 143 -8.04 13.76 -14.21
C GLN A 143 -9.50 14.24 -14.09
N PRO A 144 -10.02 14.50 -12.87
CA PRO A 144 -9.40 14.23 -11.57
C PRO A 144 -9.28 12.73 -11.30
N ALA A 145 -8.36 12.34 -10.41
CA ALA A 145 -8.20 10.94 -10.02
C ALA A 145 -9.52 10.36 -9.50
N LYS A 146 -9.83 9.12 -9.88
CA LYS A 146 -11.08 8.46 -9.55
C LYS A 146 -10.87 7.46 -8.43
N VAL A 147 -11.41 7.74 -7.25
CA VAL A 147 -11.49 6.76 -6.16
C VAL A 147 -12.92 6.23 -6.05
N GLN A 148 -13.04 4.91 -5.98
CA GLN A 148 -14.27 4.18 -5.68
C GLN A 148 -14.06 3.44 -4.37
N GLY A 149 -14.89 3.72 -3.36
CA GLY A 149 -14.73 3.15 -2.02
C GLY A 149 -13.58 3.77 -1.22
N GLN A 150 -13.22 3.12 -0.11
CA GLN A 150 -12.01 3.42 0.66
C GLN A 150 -10.91 2.50 0.17
N VAL A 151 -9.78 3.05 -0.25
CA VAL A 151 -8.66 2.27 -0.77
C VAL A 151 -7.68 2.01 0.36
N ASP A 152 -7.56 0.73 0.73
CA ASP A 152 -6.67 0.27 1.78
C ASP A 152 -5.44 -0.37 1.11
N ILE A 153 -4.25 0.19 1.38
CA ILE A 153 -2.98 -0.29 0.85
C ILE A 153 -2.25 -1.08 1.94
N PRO A 154 -2.21 -2.43 1.86
CA PRO A 154 -1.41 -3.23 2.77
C PRO A 154 0.05 -3.14 2.36
N PHE A 155 0.85 -2.37 3.10
CA PHE A 155 2.25 -2.16 2.76
C PHE A 155 3.09 -3.43 2.96
N TRP A 156 4.26 -3.46 2.32
CA TRP A 156 5.17 -4.60 2.41
C TRP A 156 5.94 -4.64 3.74
N GLY A 157 6.23 -3.47 4.31
CA GLY A 157 6.78 -3.34 5.65
C GLY A 157 5.82 -3.79 6.73
N GLN A 158 6.31 -4.60 7.66
CA GLN A 158 5.55 -5.16 8.78
C GLN A 158 6.46 -5.59 9.93
N THR A 159 5.92 -5.70 11.13
CA THR A 159 6.64 -6.21 12.31
C THR A 159 6.22 -7.64 12.63
N ALA A 160 6.80 -8.23 13.67
CA ALA A 160 6.37 -9.53 14.17
C ALA A 160 4.89 -9.54 14.59
N THR A 161 4.37 -8.42 15.09
CA THR A 161 3.05 -8.32 15.73
C THR A 161 2.02 -7.55 14.91
N HIS A 162 2.46 -6.66 14.02
CA HIS A 162 1.58 -5.75 13.29
C HIS A 162 1.84 -5.76 11.79
N SER A 163 0.77 -5.54 11.04
CA SER A 163 0.82 -5.10 9.64
C SER A 163 0.35 -3.65 9.56
N PHE A 164 0.71 -2.99 8.46
CA PHE A 164 0.42 -1.58 8.27
C PHE A 164 -0.40 -1.38 7.00
N VAL A 165 -1.51 -0.66 7.13
CA VAL A 165 -2.43 -0.38 6.04
C VAL A 165 -2.60 1.12 5.90
N GLY A 166 -2.21 1.66 4.76
CA GLY A 166 -2.47 3.06 4.40
C GLY A 166 -3.91 3.22 3.97
N VAL A 167 -4.58 4.24 4.50
CA VAL A 167 -5.99 4.51 4.20
C VAL A 167 -6.07 5.72 3.28
N TYR A 168 -6.55 5.49 2.07
CA TYR A 168 -6.66 6.50 1.02
C TYR A 168 -8.12 6.79 0.72
N GLN A 169 -8.44 8.08 0.63
CA GLN A 169 -9.80 8.56 0.39
C GLN A 169 -9.85 9.80 -0.52
N ASN A 170 -11.01 10.06 -1.09
CA ASN A 170 -11.27 11.29 -1.83
C ASN A 170 -11.32 12.50 -0.88
N SER A 171 -10.84 13.63 -1.39
CA SER A 171 -11.08 14.97 -0.87
C SER A 171 -11.43 15.91 -2.02
N ASP A 172 -11.92 17.12 -1.69
CA ASP A 172 -12.23 18.16 -2.68
C ASP A 172 -11.01 18.58 -3.52
N ALA A 173 -9.80 18.30 -3.04
CA ALA A 173 -8.54 18.61 -3.70
C ALA A 173 -7.83 17.40 -4.33
N GLY A 174 -8.51 16.25 -4.40
CA GLY A 174 -7.96 14.99 -4.89
C GLY A 174 -7.77 13.96 -3.78
N MET A 175 -6.97 12.92 -4.03
CA MET A 175 -6.78 11.84 -3.06
C MET A 175 -5.89 12.29 -1.90
N VAL A 176 -6.27 11.90 -0.69
CA VAL A 176 -5.50 12.14 0.55
C VAL A 176 -5.27 10.83 1.30
N VAL A 177 -4.19 10.79 2.05
CA VAL A 177 -3.94 9.72 3.03
C VAL A 177 -4.54 10.15 4.37
N GLU A 178 -5.50 9.39 4.88
CA GLU A 178 -6.10 9.63 6.21
C GLU A 178 -5.14 9.23 7.34
N GLY A 179 -4.33 8.20 7.10
CA GLY A 179 -3.31 7.72 8.03
C GLY A 179 -2.92 6.28 7.74
N ILE A 180 -2.14 5.71 8.65
CA ILE A 180 -1.65 4.33 8.57
C ILE A 180 -2.19 3.55 9.76
N LYS A 181 -3.02 2.55 9.52
CA LYS A 181 -3.51 1.63 10.55
C LYS A 181 -2.38 0.66 10.91
N ALA A 182 -1.97 0.63 12.18
CA ALA A 182 -1.18 -0.45 12.75
C ALA A 182 -2.13 -1.55 13.22
N ILE A 183 -2.22 -2.63 12.45
CA ILE A 183 -3.17 -3.72 12.65
C ILE A 183 -2.48 -4.86 13.37
N ASN A 184 -2.99 -5.24 14.54
CA ASN A 184 -2.54 -6.40 15.28
C ASN A 184 -2.82 -7.68 14.48
N LYS A 185 -1.78 -8.44 14.13
CA LYS A 185 -1.94 -9.64 13.31
C LYS A 185 -2.80 -10.71 13.96
N LYS A 186 -2.68 -10.84 15.29
CA LYS A 186 -3.36 -11.87 16.07
C LYS A 186 -4.85 -11.54 16.25
N SER A 187 -5.18 -10.32 16.67
CA SER A 187 -6.57 -9.94 16.96
C SER A 187 -7.31 -9.38 15.74
N GLY A 188 -6.60 -8.75 14.80
CA GLY A 188 -7.19 -7.96 13.73
C GLY A 188 -7.63 -6.56 14.13
N ASN A 189 -7.37 -6.14 15.37
CA ASN A 189 -7.70 -4.80 15.83
C ASN A 189 -6.71 -3.78 15.26
N VAL A 190 -7.20 -2.57 15.01
CA VAL A 190 -6.34 -1.40 14.81
C VAL A 190 -5.89 -0.94 16.19
N ASP A 191 -4.62 -1.20 16.53
CA ASP A 191 -4.06 -0.82 17.83
C ASP A 191 -3.66 0.66 17.84
N GLN A 192 -3.34 1.22 16.66
CA GLN A 192 -2.93 2.61 16.50
C GLN A 192 -3.22 3.11 15.08
N LEU A 193 -3.57 4.39 14.95
CA LEU A 193 -3.57 5.12 13.68
C LEU A 193 -2.36 6.07 13.69
N LEU A 194 -1.38 5.81 12.83
CA LEU A 194 -0.21 6.68 12.66
C LEU A 194 -0.58 7.82 11.71
N GLN A 195 -0.24 9.03 12.11
CA GLN A 195 -0.39 10.24 11.30
C GLN A 195 0.99 10.62 10.76
N PRO A 196 1.23 10.49 9.44
CA PRO A 196 2.53 10.74 8.85
C PRO A 196 2.80 12.23 8.57
N ASP A 197 1.89 13.14 8.94
CA ASP A 197 2.05 14.59 8.79
C ASP A 197 3.11 15.21 9.73
N PHE A 198 3.72 14.39 10.60
CA PHE A 198 4.85 14.76 11.44
C PHE A 198 6.08 15.15 10.58
N GLN A 199 6.73 16.27 10.94
CA GLN A 199 8.01 16.73 10.34
C GLN A 199 8.02 16.92 8.81
N GLN A 200 6.92 17.38 8.21
CA GLN A 200 6.82 17.60 6.76
C GLN A 200 6.94 16.30 5.92
N CYS A 201 6.75 15.12 6.51
CA CYS A 201 6.70 13.88 5.75
C CYS A 201 5.45 13.86 4.84
N GLN A 202 5.67 13.99 3.54
CA GLN A 202 4.61 13.83 2.55
C GLN A 202 4.47 12.37 2.15
N PHE A 203 3.83 11.61 3.03
CA PHE A 203 3.64 10.19 2.86
C PHE A 203 2.61 9.83 1.79
N GLY A 204 2.82 8.67 1.17
CA GLY A 204 1.78 7.93 0.45
C GLY A 204 1.81 8.05 -1.07
N PHE A 205 2.60 8.97 -1.61
CA PHE A 205 2.73 9.20 -3.06
C PHE A 205 4.18 9.29 -3.53
N PHE A 206 5.12 8.95 -2.67
CA PHE A 206 6.54 9.12 -2.93
C PHE A 206 7.12 7.95 -3.75
N MET A 207 6.88 6.72 -3.29
CA MET A 207 7.38 5.54 -4.00
C MET A 207 6.54 5.20 -5.23
N THR A 208 7.20 4.86 -6.35
CA THR A 208 6.51 4.44 -7.58
C THR A 208 5.64 3.20 -7.35
N PRO A 209 6.14 2.13 -6.70
CA PRO A 209 5.27 1.16 -6.03
C PRO A 209 4.75 1.71 -4.71
N VAL A 210 3.43 1.92 -4.62
CA VAL A 210 2.79 2.51 -3.44
C VAL A 210 3.03 1.68 -2.18
N TYR A 211 3.20 0.37 -2.34
CA TYR A 211 3.45 -0.59 -1.27
C TYR A 211 4.81 -0.41 -0.57
N MET A 212 5.79 0.24 -1.23
CA MET A 212 7.09 0.57 -0.63
C MET A 212 7.05 1.82 0.23
N ASN A 213 5.94 2.56 0.30
CA ASN A 213 5.90 3.71 1.21
C ASN A 213 6.15 3.29 2.68
N ILE A 214 5.93 2.00 3.03
CA ILE A 214 6.41 1.41 4.28
C ILE A 214 7.23 0.15 4.00
N GLU A 215 8.42 0.09 4.57
CA GLU A 215 9.34 -1.05 4.51
C GLU A 215 9.66 -1.60 5.90
N ASN A 216 10.26 -2.80 5.95
CA ASN A 216 10.73 -3.35 7.21
C ASN A 216 11.89 -2.50 7.74
N GLY A 217 11.91 -2.26 9.05
CA GLY A 217 13.04 -1.61 9.72
C GLY A 217 14.20 -2.57 9.96
N GLY A 218 15.18 -2.11 10.73
CA GLY A 218 16.37 -2.90 11.07
C GLY A 218 16.10 -4.11 11.95
N ASP A 219 14.94 -4.18 12.61
CA ASP A 219 14.53 -5.29 13.45
C ASP A 219 13.04 -5.65 13.26
N ASN A 220 12.56 -6.67 13.98
CA ASN A 220 11.18 -7.15 13.87
C ASN A 220 10.14 -6.31 14.65
N ARG A 221 10.53 -5.13 15.13
CA ARG A 221 9.70 -4.16 15.86
C ARG A 221 9.68 -2.80 15.20
N SER A 222 10.49 -2.56 14.17
CA SER A 222 10.49 -1.30 13.45
C SER A 222 10.08 -1.41 11.99
N ILE A 223 9.61 -0.29 11.47
CA ILE A 223 9.31 -0.05 10.06
C ILE A 223 9.94 1.28 9.63
N MET A 224 10.22 1.39 8.34
CA MET A 224 10.67 2.63 7.71
C MET A 224 9.53 3.22 6.89
N LEU A 225 9.25 4.50 7.11
CA LEU A 225 8.34 5.29 6.28
C LEU A 225 9.14 6.08 5.26
N ASN A 226 8.88 5.82 3.98
CA ASN A 226 9.46 6.56 2.86
C ASN A 226 8.61 7.81 2.59
N CYS A 227 9.22 8.99 2.76
CA CYS A 227 8.55 10.28 2.64
C CYS A 227 9.30 11.22 1.68
N TYR A 228 8.56 12.09 0.99
CA TYR A 228 9.14 13.23 0.28
C TYR A 228 9.29 14.44 1.22
N SER A 229 10.42 15.16 1.17
CA SER A 229 10.57 16.48 1.82
C SER A 229 10.51 17.63 0.82
N HIS A 230 10.01 18.79 1.27
CA HIS A 230 9.97 20.01 0.47
C HIS A 230 11.38 20.56 0.20
N GLY A 231 12.04 20.07 -0.85
CA GLY A 231 13.29 20.63 -1.37
C GLY A 231 14.55 20.24 -0.60
N GLY A 232 14.45 19.32 0.37
CA GLY A 232 15.57 18.81 1.19
C GLY A 232 16.05 17.40 0.82
N GLY A 233 15.35 16.68 -0.07
CA GLY A 233 15.62 15.27 -0.39
C GLY A 233 14.63 14.31 0.26
N ASP A 234 14.89 13.02 0.14
CA ASP A 234 14.02 11.96 0.67
C ASP A 234 14.20 11.84 2.19
N ILE A 235 13.10 11.68 2.93
CA ILE A 235 13.10 11.49 4.39
C ILE A 235 12.68 10.04 4.69
N LEU A 236 13.43 9.39 5.59
CA LEU A 236 13.16 8.03 6.05
C LEU A 236 12.86 8.04 7.54
N LEU A 237 11.59 7.94 7.93
CA LEU A 237 11.23 7.92 9.34
C LEU A 237 11.22 6.49 9.88
N GLU A 238 12.01 6.20 10.92
CA GLU A 238 11.93 4.92 11.64
C GLU A 238 10.86 5.01 12.74
N TYR A 239 9.82 4.18 12.62
CA TYR A 239 8.89 3.92 13.72
C TYR A 239 9.26 2.61 14.40
N ARG A 240 9.34 2.60 15.73
CA ARG A 240 9.60 1.39 16.52
C ARG A 240 8.52 1.15 17.56
N PHE A 241 8.12 -0.10 17.71
CA PHE A 241 7.17 -0.52 18.74
C PHE A 241 7.83 -0.50 20.13
N ASP A 242 7.30 0.32 21.03
CA ASP A 242 7.60 0.28 22.46
C ASP A 242 6.63 -0.68 23.17
N ALA A 243 7.19 -1.74 23.75
CA ALA A 243 6.42 -2.72 24.50
C ALA A 243 5.85 -2.17 25.82
N THR A 244 6.38 -1.07 26.34
CA THR A 244 5.89 -0.43 27.57
C THR A 244 4.62 0.36 27.28
N SER A 245 4.66 1.25 26.29
CA SER A 245 3.51 2.05 25.87
C SER A 245 2.51 1.29 25.00
N GLN A 246 2.92 0.14 24.43
CA GLN A 246 2.19 -0.63 23.42
C GLN A 246 1.86 0.22 22.17
N ARG A 247 2.80 1.09 21.77
CA ARG A 247 2.64 2.01 20.63
C ARG A 247 3.89 2.05 19.77
N TYR A 248 3.70 2.46 18.52
CA TYR A 248 4.75 2.86 17.60
C TYR A 248 5.04 4.35 17.79
N ASP A 249 6.32 4.66 17.99
CA ASP A 249 6.83 6.02 18.11
C ASP A 249 7.99 6.23 17.12
N VAL A 250 8.17 7.46 16.67
CA VAL A 250 9.30 7.85 15.82
C VAL A 250 10.57 7.82 16.66
N VAL A 251 11.58 7.09 16.19
CA VAL A 251 12.88 6.94 16.87
C VAL A 251 14.07 7.45 16.06
N GLY A 252 13.85 7.82 14.80
CA GLY A 252 14.88 8.35 13.93
C GLY A 252 14.35 8.89 12.61
N GLU A 253 15.19 9.72 11.98
CA GLU A 253 15.17 10.20 10.60
C GLU A 253 16.50 9.81 9.94
#